data_AF-A0A427CFR6-F1
#
_entry.id   AF-A0A427CFR6-F1
#
_cell.length_a   1.000
_cell.length_b   1.000
_cell.length_c   1.000
_cell.angle_alpha   90.00
_cell.angle_beta   90.00
_cell.angle_gamma   90.00
#
_symmetry.space_group_name_H-M   'P 1'
#
loop_
_entity.id
_entity.type
_entity.pdbx_description
1 polymer ?
#
loop_
_entity_poly.entity_id
_entity_poly.type
_entity_poly.pdbx_seq_one_letter_code
_entity_poly.pdbx_strand_id
1 'polypeptide(L)'
;MRALIFVLLTASAFASIAAEPLDDAQVVDSYQEVSAPGETLDSFMVRIAPKAVRYTNATGHRVCGSVIERSEGGYQVELRLSAKTHSCQLPADTTVYFATRTWGKGTFSESEREIPGYMATRNLLYHQSGKRERKVGKLGFW
;
A
#
# COMPACT_ATOMS: atom_id res chain seq x y z
N MET A 1 -49.87 -36.69 -32.46
CA MET A 1 -49.64 -35.89 -31.25
C MET A 1 -48.22 -35.35 -31.32
N ARG A 2 -48.03 -34.05 -31.57
CA ARG A 2 -46.71 -33.42 -31.73
C ARG A 2 -46.34 -32.72 -30.42
N ALA A 3 -45.28 -33.18 -29.77
CA ALA A 3 -44.75 -32.58 -28.55
C ALA A 3 -43.97 -31.30 -28.89
N LEU A 4 -44.32 -30.20 -28.23
CA LEU A 4 -43.59 -28.94 -28.25
C LEU A 4 -42.59 -28.95 -27.09
N ILE A 5 -41.29 -28.94 -27.40
CA ILE A 5 -40.22 -28.78 -26.42
C ILE A 5 -39.89 -27.28 -26.36
N PHE A 6 -40.22 -26.64 -25.23
CA PHE A 6 -39.77 -25.28 -24.91
C PHE A 6 -38.38 -25.34 -24.29
N VAL A 7 -37.37 -24.85 -25.01
CA VAL A 7 -36.02 -24.65 -24.47
C VAL A 7 -35.97 -23.27 -23.81
N LEU A 8 -35.86 -23.26 -22.48
CA LEU A 8 -35.62 -22.05 -21.69
C LEU A 8 -34.11 -21.78 -21.61
N LEU A 9 -33.65 -20.74 -22.31
CA LEU A 9 -32.30 -20.18 -22.16
C LEU A 9 -32.30 -19.20 -20.97
N THR A 10 -31.77 -19.64 -19.83
CA THR A 10 -31.46 -18.75 -18.70
C THR A 10 -30.12 -18.06 -18.95
N ALA A 11 -30.14 -16.77 -19.27
CA ALA A 11 -28.95 -15.94 -19.32
C ALA A 11 -28.49 -15.62 -17.87
N SER A 12 -27.36 -16.18 -17.44
CA SER A 12 -26.73 -15.83 -16.17
C SER A 12 -26.09 -14.44 -16.28
N ALA A 13 -26.65 -13.47 -15.56
CA ALA A 13 -26.03 -12.16 -15.38
C ALA A 13 -24.85 -12.28 -14.39
N PHE A 14 -23.62 -12.16 -14.89
CA PHE A 14 -22.46 -11.94 -14.03
C PHE A 14 -22.51 -10.49 -13.56
N ALA A 15 -22.65 -10.28 -12.25
CA ALA A 15 -22.46 -8.97 -11.66
C ALA A 15 -20.97 -8.61 -11.76
N SER A 16 -20.61 -7.71 -12.66
CA SER A 16 -19.31 -7.04 -12.62
C SER A 16 -19.25 -6.19 -11.35
N ILE A 17 -18.48 -6.64 -10.37
CA ILE A 17 -18.04 -5.79 -9.26
C ILE A 17 -17.06 -4.79 -9.88
N ALA A 18 -17.54 -3.58 -10.16
CA ALA A 18 -16.66 -2.47 -10.52
C ALA A 18 -15.84 -2.11 -9.29
N ALA A 19 -14.51 -2.18 -9.39
CA ALA A 19 -13.62 -1.57 -8.41
C ALA A 19 -13.91 -0.06 -8.43
N GLU A 20 -14.30 0.50 -7.29
CA GLU A 20 -14.56 1.93 -7.18
C GLU A 20 -13.26 2.71 -7.50
N PRO A 21 -13.30 3.73 -8.37
CA PRO A 21 -12.12 4.55 -8.64
C PRO A 21 -11.66 5.21 -7.34
N LEU A 22 -10.37 5.12 -7.06
CA LEU A 22 -9.74 5.84 -5.96
C LEU A 22 -10.00 7.34 -6.16
N ASP A 23 -10.57 8.00 -5.15
CA ASP A 23 -10.92 9.42 -5.22
C ASP A 23 -9.65 10.28 -5.15
N ASP A 24 -9.11 10.63 -6.32
CA ASP A 24 -7.89 11.45 -6.46
C ASP A 24 -8.00 12.83 -5.78
N ALA A 25 -9.21 13.29 -5.43
CA ALA A 25 -9.43 14.52 -4.67
C ALA A 25 -8.82 14.49 -3.25
N GLN A 26 -8.37 13.33 -2.77
CA GLN A 26 -7.75 13.15 -1.45
C GLN A 26 -6.21 13.05 -1.50
N VAL A 27 -5.60 13.08 -2.69
CA VAL A 27 -4.14 13.00 -2.86
C VAL A 27 -3.57 14.43 -2.90
N VAL A 28 -2.90 14.83 -1.84
CA VAL A 28 -2.31 16.19 -1.73
C VAL A 28 -1.03 16.31 -2.56
N ASP A 29 -0.26 15.23 -2.65
CA ASP A 29 0.96 15.12 -3.46
C ASP A 29 1.33 13.62 -3.59
N SER A 30 2.14 13.29 -4.59
CA SER A 30 2.54 11.92 -4.91
C SER A 30 4.04 11.83 -5.19
N TYR A 31 4.67 10.79 -4.68
CA TYR A 31 6.10 10.54 -4.84
C TYR A 31 6.34 9.13 -5.33
N GLN A 32 7.04 9.03 -6.46
CA GLN A 32 7.40 7.77 -7.07
C GLN A 32 8.90 7.54 -7.01
N GLU A 33 9.30 6.32 -6.71
CA GLU A 33 10.69 5.86 -6.74
C GLU A 33 10.77 4.45 -7.30
N VAL A 34 11.93 4.14 -7.84
CA VAL A 34 12.27 2.83 -8.38
C VAL A 34 13.50 2.30 -7.65
N SER A 35 13.52 0.99 -7.42
CA SER A 35 14.66 0.34 -6.79
C SER A 35 15.87 0.32 -7.73
N ALA A 36 17.08 0.39 -7.16
CA ALA A 36 18.29 0.16 -7.92
C ALA A 36 18.40 -1.32 -8.36
N PRO A 37 19.18 -1.64 -9.41
CA PRO A 37 19.44 -3.02 -9.80
C PRO A 37 20.00 -3.85 -8.63
N GLY A 38 19.38 -4.99 -8.33
CA GLY A 38 19.78 -5.88 -7.23
C GLY A 38 19.47 -5.35 -5.82
N GLU A 39 18.82 -4.20 -5.67
CA GLU A 39 18.40 -3.68 -4.38
C GLU A 39 17.31 -4.58 -3.78
N THR A 40 17.52 -5.03 -2.54
CA THR A 40 16.49 -5.80 -1.83
C THR A 40 15.32 -4.90 -1.44
N LEU A 41 14.13 -5.48 -1.26
CA LEU A 41 12.96 -4.73 -0.82
C LEU A 41 13.24 -3.98 0.50
N ASP A 42 13.85 -4.63 1.49
CA ASP A 42 14.22 -3.99 2.76
C ASP A 42 15.13 -2.77 2.55
N SER A 43 16.17 -2.90 1.73
CA SER A 43 17.09 -1.80 1.41
C SER A 43 16.38 -0.65 0.71
N PHE A 44 15.51 -0.98 -0.26
CA PHE A 44 14.70 -0.01 -0.97
C PHE A 44 13.79 0.77 -0.01
N MET A 45 13.10 0.06 0.89
CA MET A 45 12.19 0.68 1.85
C MET A 45 12.93 1.55 2.87
N VAL A 46 14.12 1.14 3.33
CA VAL A 46 14.97 1.96 4.21
C VAL A 46 15.40 3.25 3.53
N ARG A 47 15.66 3.23 2.21
CA ARG A 47 16.09 4.40 1.43
C ARG A 47 14.97 5.42 1.25
N ILE A 48 13.75 4.98 0.94
CA ILE A 48 12.63 5.90 0.64
C ILE A 48 11.90 6.40 1.90
N ALA A 49 11.87 5.60 2.98
CA ALA A 49 11.11 5.91 4.18
C ALA A 49 11.45 7.26 4.85
N PRO A 50 12.73 7.71 4.92
CA PRO A 50 13.07 9.00 5.52
C PRO A 50 12.34 10.18 4.88
N LYS A 51 12.10 10.17 3.56
CA LYS A 51 11.36 11.24 2.88
C LYS A 51 9.90 11.29 3.34
N ALA A 52 9.24 10.14 3.38
CA ALA A 52 7.86 10.04 3.86
C ALA A 52 7.73 10.43 5.34
N VAL A 53 8.68 10.04 6.19
CA VAL A 53 8.69 10.42 7.61
C VAL A 53 8.93 11.91 7.79
N ARG A 54 9.81 12.55 6.99
CA ARG A 54 10.00 14.01 7.01
C ARG A 54 8.68 14.74 6.75
N TYR A 55 7.92 14.31 5.74
CA TYR A 55 6.60 14.89 5.46
C TYR A 55 5.62 14.69 6.63
N THR A 56 5.56 13.47 7.15
CA THR A 56 4.67 13.12 8.26
C THR A 56 4.94 13.97 9.48
N ASN A 57 6.22 14.18 9.81
CA ASN A 57 6.64 15.02 10.92
C ASN A 57 6.33 16.50 10.69
N ALA A 58 6.46 16.99 9.45
CA ALA A 58 6.23 18.40 9.11
C ALA A 58 4.74 18.77 9.10
N THR A 59 3.88 17.84 8.70
CA THR A 59 2.46 18.13 8.44
C THR A 59 1.51 17.49 9.46
N GLY A 60 1.95 16.45 10.18
CA GLY A 60 1.07 15.63 11.00
C GLY A 60 0.16 14.70 10.20
N HIS A 61 0.31 14.61 8.88
CA HIS A 61 -0.46 13.72 8.01
C HIS A 61 0.32 12.44 7.67
N ARG A 62 -0.37 11.31 7.67
CA ARG A 62 0.19 10.02 7.26
C ARG A 62 0.49 9.98 5.77
N VAL A 63 1.63 9.40 5.43
CA VAL A 63 2.01 9.03 4.06
C VAL A 63 1.84 7.53 3.90
N CYS A 64 1.43 7.10 2.73
CA CYS A 64 1.17 5.70 2.44
C CYS A 64 1.26 5.43 0.95
N GLY A 65 1.41 4.17 0.59
CA GLY A 65 1.49 3.80 -0.81
C GLY A 65 1.52 2.32 -1.02
N SER A 66 1.43 1.93 -2.28
CA SER A 66 1.69 0.58 -2.73
C SER A 66 3.12 0.46 -3.21
N VAL A 67 3.71 -0.70 -2.96
CA VAL A 67 4.96 -1.14 -3.56
C VAL A 67 4.61 -2.32 -4.47
N ILE A 68 5.00 -2.22 -5.73
CA ILE A 68 4.79 -3.25 -6.74
C ILE A 68 6.14 -3.82 -7.18
N GLU A 69 6.15 -5.12 -7.48
CA GLU A 69 7.28 -5.75 -8.18
C GLU A 69 7.19 -5.44 -9.67
N ARG A 70 8.33 -5.13 -10.28
CA ARG A 70 8.41 -4.82 -11.71
C ARG A 70 8.75 -6.05 -12.52
N SER A 71 8.25 -6.11 -13.75
CA SER A 71 8.47 -7.23 -14.68
C SER A 71 9.94 -7.51 -15.00
N GLU A 72 10.76 -6.46 -15.03
CA GLU A 72 12.20 -6.49 -15.29
C GLU A 72 13.04 -6.75 -14.03
N GLY A 73 12.37 -6.96 -12.89
CA GLY A 73 12.99 -7.12 -11.59
C GLY A 73 13.09 -5.81 -10.79
N GLY A 74 13.14 -5.96 -9.47
CA GLY A 74 13.13 -4.85 -8.53
C GLY A 74 11.72 -4.32 -8.27
N TYR A 75 11.66 -3.12 -7.68
CA TYR A 75 10.45 -2.59 -7.06
C TYR A 75 10.17 -1.17 -7.53
N GLN A 76 8.89 -0.80 -7.55
CA GLN A 76 8.43 0.57 -7.69
C GLN A 76 7.49 0.89 -6.54
N VAL A 77 7.59 2.11 -6.03
CA VAL A 77 6.67 2.64 -5.03
C VAL A 77 5.95 3.85 -5.58
N GLU A 78 4.67 3.95 -5.27
CA GLU A 78 3.91 5.19 -5.41
C GLU A 78 3.38 5.57 -4.02
N LEU A 79 4.04 6.55 -3.40
CA LEU A 79 3.60 7.12 -2.13
C LEU A 79 2.62 8.25 -2.40
N ARG A 80 1.41 8.11 -1.90
CA ARG A 80 0.36 9.13 -1.92
C ARG A 80 0.22 9.77 -0.55
N LEU A 81 0.04 11.07 -0.56
CA LEU A 81 -0.19 11.87 0.63
C LEU A 81 -1.70 11.95 0.86
N SER A 82 -2.18 11.27 1.91
CA SER A 82 -3.60 11.24 2.23
C SER A 82 -4.02 12.53 2.92
N ALA A 83 -5.12 13.14 2.45
CA ALA A 83 -5.80 14.21 3.18
C ALA A 83 -6.32 13.74 4.56
N LYS A 84 -6.52 12.42 4.75
CA LYS A 84 -6.92 11.83 6.03
C LYS A 84 -5.71 11.56 6.92
N THR A 85 -5.76 12.05 8.16
CA THR A 85 -4.66 11.98 9.13
C THR A 85 -4.18 10.56 9.46
N HIS A 86 -5.06 9.55 9.37
CA HIS A 86 -4.80 8.20 9.89
C HIS A 86 -5.08 7.05 8.91
N SER A 87 -5.64 7.30 7.73
CA SER A 87 -6.02 6.24 6.80
C SER A 87 -5.64 6.58 5.37
N CYS A 88 -5.51 5.52 4.58
CA CYS A 88 -5.11 5.59 3.19
C CYS A 88 -5.98 4.65 2.36
N GLN A 89 -6.40 5.13 1.21
CA GLN A 89 -6.94 4.26 0.17
C GLN A 89 -5.77 3.76 -0.65
N LEU A 90 -5.68 2.45 -0.80
CA LEU A 90 -4.65 1.78 -1.59
C LEU A 90 -5.32 1.14 -2.81
N PRO A 91 -4.62 1.06 -3.95
CA PRO A 91 -5.07 0.27 -5.09
C PRO A 91 -5.38 -1.17 -4.70
N ALA A 92 -6.41 -1.76 -5.31
CA ALA A 92 -6.84 -3.12 -5.01
C ALA A 92 -5.79 -4.19 -5.33
N ASP A 93 -4.85 -3.89 -6.22
CA ASP A 93 -3.70 -4.72 -6.63
C ASP A 93 -2.46 -4.52 -5.76
N THR A 94 -2.58 -3.81 -4.63
CA THR A 94 -1.46 -3.61 -3.69
C THR A 94 -0.96 -4.95 -3.15
N THR A 95 0.26 -5.33 -3.51
CA THR A 95 0.91 -6.57 -3.03
C THR A 95 1.73 -6.35 -1.77
N VAL A 96 2.31 -5.15 -1.63
CA VAL A 96 3.01 -4.70 -0.43
C VAL A 96 2.58 -3.27 -0.12
N TYR A 97 2.13 -3.00 1.09
CA TYR A 97 1.81 -1.62 1.48
C TYR A 97 2.98 -0.95 2.20
N PHE A 98 3.02 0.37 2.13
CA PHE A 98 3.86 1.22 2.93
C PHE A 98 3.02 2.25 3.68
N ALA A 99 3.45 2.60 4.88
CA ALA A 99 2.89 3.72 5.60
C ALA A 99 3.83 4.35 6.63
N THR A 100 3.50 5.59 7.01
CA THR A 100 4.11 6.27 8.15
C THR A 100 3.16 6.35 9.34
N ARG A 101 3.73 6.51 10.54
CA ARG A 101 2.98 6.86 11.75
C ARG A 101 3.11 8.35 12.06
N THR A 102 1.97 8.98 12.33
CA THR A 102 1.91 10.36 12.83
C THR A 102 2.26 10.45 14.32
N TRP A 103 1.86 9.46 15.13
CA TRP A 103 2.11 9.40 16.59
C TRP A 103 2.22 7.95 17.10
N GLY A 104 2.89 7.74 18.24
CA GLY A 104 2.91 6.46 18.97
C GLY A 104 4.01 5.46 18.57
N LYS A 105 4.04 4.30 19.24
CA LYS A 105 4.91 3.17 18.87
C LYS A 105 4.31 2.41 17.69
N GLY A 106 5.16 1.93 16.78
CA GLY A 106 4.77 1.30 15.52
C GLY A 106 4.10 -0.04 15.74
N THR A 107 2.78 -0.06 15.76
CA THR A 107 2.00 -1.29 15.65
C THR A 107 1.09 -1.20 14.43
N PHE A 108 0.98 -2.32 13.74
CA PHE A 108 0.08 -2.52 12.62
C PHE A 108 -1.33 -2.80 13.14
N SER A 109 -2.34 -2.11 12.62
CA SER A 109 -3.76 -2.44 12.87
C SER A 109 -4.09 -3.83 12.33
N GLU A 110 -5.25 -4.38 12.72
CA GLU A 110 -5.70 -5.67 12.17
C GLU A 110 -5.87 -5.61 10.65
N SER A 111 -6.47 -4.54 10.13
CA SER A 111 -6.61 -4.32 8.68
C SER A 111 -5.26 -4.16 7.97
N GLU A 112 -4.29 -3.47 8.57
CA GLU A 112 -2.93 -3.34 8.06
C GLU A 112 -2.17 -4.68 8.06
N ARG A 113 -2.69 -5.71 8.74
CA ARG A 113 -2.05 -7.04 8.77
C ARG A 113 -2.53 -7.98 7.67
N GLU A 114 -3.57 -7.60 6.92
CA GLU A 114 -4.16 -8.40 5.84
C GLU A 114 -3.22 -8.54 4.64
N ILE A 115 -2.39 -7.53 4.39
CA ILE A 115 -1.40 -7.49 3.32
C ILE A 115 -0.01 -7.33 3.96
N PRO A 116 1.07 -7.96 3.46
CA PRO A 116 2.42 -7.65 3.94
C PRO A 116 2.77 -6.19 3.76
N GLY A 117 3.57 -5.61 4.66
CA GLY A 117 3.99 -4.23 4.45
C GLY A 117 4.94 -3.64 5.47
N TYR A 118 5.21 -2.37 5.24
CA TYR A 118 6.22 -1.60 5.96
C TYR A 118 5.59 -0.42 6.70
N MET A 119 6.02 -0.24 7.95
CA MET A 119 5.63 0.91 8.77
C MET A 119 6.87 1.70 9.18
N ALA A 120 6.95 2.94 8.72
CA ALA A 120 7.95 3.89 9.12
C ALA A 120 7.43 4.71 10.32
N THR A 121 8.17 4.66 11.43
CA THR A 121 7.98 5.57 12.56
C THR A 121 8.96 6.72 12.45
N ARG A 122 9.02 7.57 13.49
CA ARG A 122 9.96 8.70 13.53
C ARG A 122 11.40 8.32 13.24
N ASN A 123 11.87 7.11 13.56
CA ASN A 123 13.29 6.73 13.41
C ASN A 123 13.52 5.25 13.11
N LEU A 124 12.45 4.46 12.93
CA LEU A 124 12.55 3.02 12.73
C LEU A 124 11.65 2.60 11.57
N LEU A 125 12.10 1.58 10.86
CA LEU A 125 11.30 0.88 9.87
C LEU A 125 10.98 -0.51 10.38
N TYR A 126 9.71 -0.88 10.31
CA TYR A 126 9.20 -2.20 10.63
C TYR A 126 8.64 -2.84 9.37
N HIS A 127 8.71 -4.17 9.31
CA HIS A 127 8.05 -4.98 8.32
C HIS A 127 7.14 -5.99 9.02
N GLN A 128 5.96 -6.21 8.46
CA GLN A 128 5.01 -7.20 8.93
C GLN A 128 4.56 -8.12 7.78
N SER A 129 4.28 -9.37 8.15
CA SER A 129 3.60 -10.36 7.31
C SER A 129 2.73 -11.26 8.21
N GLY A 130 1.41 -11.15 8.05
CA GLY A 130 0.42 -11.70 8.99
C GLY A 130 0.67 -11.26 10.45
N LYS A 131 0.90 -12.21 11.34
CA LYS A 131 1.21 -11.96 12.76
C LYS A 131 2.69 -11.70 13.05
N ARG A 132 3.57 -11.91 12.07
CA ARG A 132 5.01 -11.73 12.24
C ARG A 132 5.38 -10.28 11.98
N GLU A 133 6.14 -9.71 12.90
CA GLU A 133 6.65 -8.34 12.80
C GLU A 133 8.15 -8.37 13.09
N ARG A 134 8.92 -7.59 12.34
CA ARG A 134 10.35 -7.41 12.56
C ARG A 134 10.76 -5.98 12.33
N LYS A 135 11.76 -5.54 13.08
CA LYS A 135 12.48 -4.30 12.79
C LYS A 135 13.39 -4.53 11.59
N VAL A 136 13.27 -3.66 10.59
CA VAL A 136 14.09 -3.67 9.36
C VAL A 136 15.35 -2.86 9.58
N GLY A 137 15.21 -1.62 10.08
CA GLY A 137 16.34 -0.71 10.19
C GLY A 137 16.06 0.55 10.98
N LYS A 138 17.11 1.35 11.18
CA LYS A 138 17.00 2.73 11.65
C LYS A 138 16.88 3.66 10.46
N LEU A 139 15.97 4.62 10.54
CA LEU A 139 15.85 5.71 9.59
C LEU A 139 16.72 6.85 10.12
N GLY A 140 17.86 7.10 9.48
CA GLY A 140 18.79 8.15 9.90
C GLY A 140 18.14 9.52 9.78
N PHE A 141 18.20 10.32 10.85
CA PHE A 141 17.92 11.75 10.80
C PHE A 141 19.24 12.48 10.98
N TRP A 142 19.64 13.20 9.93
CA TRP A 142 20.72 14.18 9.92
C TRP A 142 20.12 15.55 10.21
#